data_AF-A0A8H6JWU9-F1
#
_entry.id   AF-A0A8H6JWU9-F1
#
_cell.length_a   1.000
_cell.length_b   1.000
_cell.length_c   1.000
_cell.angle_alpha   90.00
_cell.angle_beta   90.00
_cell.angle_gamma   90.00
#
_symmetry.space_group_name_H-M   'P 1'
#
loop_
_entity.id
_entity.type
_entity.pdbx_description
1 polymer ?
#
loop_
_entity_poly.entity_id
_entity_poly.type
_entity_poly.pdbx_seq_one_letter_code
_entity_poly.pdbx_strand_id
1 'polypeptide(L)'
;MGEALHIPEADALWLAPHLPTEPAIQSAKTQNRPYVTLTFATSLDSSLSLAPGVRTRLSGPESKAMTHHLRRHHAAILVGVGTVIADDPGLNCRMDGADLDAQPRPIVLDPRGRWDFTENSKVFQVTRAGNGLAPFILVGTASVDAAKRAILEAHGGKYITLETRQETTSRFDWPSVLYALHVEGLHSVMIEGGGQVINSLLHPNNQQLVDAAIVTVAPTWLGRGGVVVSPDRVHGSDGLPVPAARLTGAAWRQFGEDIVLCGQLGE
;
A
#
# COMPACT_ATOMS: atom_id res chain seq x y z
N MET A 1 15.81 -17.49 -2.10
CA MET A 1 15.85 -16.31 -1.22
C MET A 1 16.35 -15.12 -2.04
N GLY A 2 15.75 -13.93 -1.87
CA GLY A 2 16.23 -12.74 -2.58
C GLY A 2 17.41 -12.12 -1.84
N GLU A 3 18.28 -11.43 -2.56
CA GLU A 3 19.39 -10.65 -2.00
C GLU A 3 18.89 -9.62 -0.99
N ALA A 4 19.60 -9.50 0.13
CA ALA A 4 19.35 -8.48 1.15
C ALA A 4 19.55 -7.10 0.54
N LEU A 5 18.65 -6.17 0.85
CA LEU A 5 18.70 -4.81 0.31
C LEU A 5 19.33 -3.86 1.32
N HIS A 6 20.12 -2.94 0.80
CA HIS A 6 20.73 -1.85 1.56
C HIS A 6 20.27 -0.52 0.98
N ILE A 7 20.05 0.45 1.87
CA ILE A 7 19.76 1.83 1.50
C ILE A 7 20.95 2.69 1.96
N PRO A 8 21.51 3.54 1.09
CA PRO A 8 22.57 4.46 1.51
C PRO A 8 22.13 5.34 2.69
N GLU A 9 23.03 5.60 3.63
CA GLU A 9 22.73 6.40 4.83
C GLU A 9 22.16 7.79 4.48
N ALA A 10 22.72 8.44 3.46
CA ALA A 10 22.25 9.74 3.00
C ALA A 10 20.78 9.69 2.50
N ASP A 11 20.37 8.58 1.89
CA ASP A 11 18.99 8.38 1.43
C ASP A 11 18.05 8.08 2.60
N ALA A 12 18.49 7.25 3.55
CA ALA A 12 17.74 6.97 4.77
C ALA A 12 17.51 8.24 5.61
N LEU A 13 18.54 9.07 5.80
CA LEU A 13 18.44 10.35 6.52
C LEU A 13 17.48 11.33 5.83
N TRP A 14 17.41 11.30 4.51
CA TRP A 14 16.47 12.14 3.76
C TRP A 14 15.03 11.64 3.82
N LEU A 15 14.82 10.32 3.88
CA LEU A 15 13.48 9.75 4.07
C LEU A 15 12.96 9.93 5.50
N ALA A 16 13.84 10.02 6.50
CA ALA A 16 13.46 10.04 7.91
C ALA A 16 12.33 11.02 8.28
N PRO A 17 12.28 12.26 7.77
CA PRO A 17 11.17 13.19 8.05
C PRO A 17 9.82 12.78 7.46
N HIS A 18 9.81 11.85 6.50
CA HIS A 18 8.62 11.36 5.78
C HIS A 18 8.16 9.98 6.28
N LEU A 19 8.85 9.41 7.27
CA LEU A 19 8.48 8.15 7.90
C LEU A 19 7.49 8.38 9.06
N PRO A 20 6.71 7.35 9.45
CA PRO A 20 5.87 7.42 10.64
C PRO A 20 6.72 7.71 11.88
N THR A 21 6.50 8.87 12.51
CA THR A 21 7.14 9.22 13.78
C THR A 21 6.22 8.86 14.94
N GLU A 22 6.79 8.59 16.12
CA GLU A 22 6.01 8.27 17.31
C GLU A 22 4.92 9.32 17.61
N PRO A 23 5.19 10.65 17.57
CA PRO A 23 4.15 11.66 17.77
C PRO A 23 3.05 11.60 16.70
N ALA A 24 3.40 11.36 15.43
CA ALA A 24 2.42 11.29 14.35
C ALA A 24 1.54 10.03 14.47
N ILE A 25 2.12 8.90 14.86
CA ILE A 25 1.38 7.67 15.18
C ILE A 25 0.43 7.90 16.34
N GLN A 26 0.87 8.54 17.43
CA GLN A 26 -0.01 8.83 18.56
C GLN A 26 -1.16 9.77 18.17
N SER A 27 -0.89 10.79 17.35
CA SER A 27 -1.93 11.66 16.79
C SER A 27 -2.99 10.87 16.01
N ALA A 28 -2.58 10.01 15.07
CA ALA A 28 -3.50 9.17 14.30
C ALA A 28 -4.31 8.21 15.20
N LYS A 29 -3.67 7.65 16.24
CA LYS A 29 -4.34 6.78 17.22
C LYS A 29 -5.46 7.48 17.97
N THR A 30 -5.32 8.76 18.33
CA THR A 30 -6.42 9.53 18.95
C THR A 30 -7.64 9.70 18.04
N GLN A 31 -7.45 9.49 16.74
CA GLN A 31 -8.51 9.49 15.73
C GLN A 31 -9.00 8.06 15.40
N ASN A 32 -8.59 7.05 16.19
CA ASN A 32 -8.91 5.63 16.00
C ASN A 32 -8.50 5.07 14.62
N ARG A 33 -7.37 5.53 14.07
CA ARG A 33 -6.81 5.02 12.81
C ARG A 33 -5.28 4.86 12.91
N PRO A 34 -4.65 4.04 12.06
CA PRO A 34 -3.20 4.09 11.88
C PRO A 34 -2.75 5.39 11.20
N TYR A 35 -1.45 5.69 11.35
CA TYR A 35 -0.74 6.59 10.45
C TYR A 35 -0.66 5.96 9.05
N VAL A 36 -0.98 6.71 8.00
CA VAL A 36 -1.09 6.21 6.63
C VAL A 36 -0.05 6.86 5.73
N THR A 37 0.83 6.05 5.16
CA THR A 37 1.69 6.44 4.03
C THR A 37 1.15 5.86 2.74
N LEU A 38 0.68 6.71 1.83
CA LEU A 38 0.35 6.32 0.46
C LEU A 38 1.62 6.32 -0.38
N THR A 39 1.93 5.22 -1.05
CA THR A 39 3.13 5.14 -1.89
C THR A 39 2.92 4.29 -3.11
N PHE A 40 3.50 4.69 -4.23
CA PHE A 40 3.37 3.97 -5.50
C PHE A 40 4.48 4.42 -6.46
N ALA A 41 4.76 3.57 -7.44
CA ALA A 41 5.68 3.88 -8.53
C ALA A 41 4.88 4.04 -9.83
N THR A 42 5.12 5.11 -10.57
CA THR A 42 4.57 5.34 -11.91
C THR A 42 5.67 5.46 -12.95
N SER A 43 5.32 5.23 -14.20
CA SER A 43 6.03 5.78 -15.36
C SER A 43 5.84 7.31 -15.47
N LEU A 44 6.51 7.94 -16.43
CA LEU A 44 6.37 9.36 -16.76
C LEU A 44 4.96 9.75 -17.19
N ASP A 45 4.19 8.82 -17.75
CA ASP A 45 2.78 8.96 -18.14
C ASP A 45 1.80 8.45 -17.07
N SER A 46 2.20 8.50 -15.79
CA SER A 46 1.39 8.16 -14.61
C SER A 46 0.81 6.73 -14.59
N SER A 47 1.42 5.80 -15.34
CA SER A 47 0.96 4.41 -15.41
C SER A 47 1.66 3.54 -14.37
N LEU A 48 0.89 2.68 -13.70
CA LEU A 48 1.33 1.67 -12.75
C LEU A 48 1.68 0.34 -13.45
N SER A 49 1.04 0.06 -14.59
CA SER A 49 1.24 -1.19 -15.33
C SER A 49 0.98 -1.01 -16.83
N LEU A 50 1.57 -1.90 -17.64
CA LEU A 50 1.35 -1.97 -19.10
C LEU A 50 -0.11 -2.28 -19.47
N ALA A 51 -0.78 -3.09 -18.65
CA ALA A 51 -2.19 -3.43 -18.80
C ALA A 51 -2.78 -3.89 -17.45
N PRO A 52 -4.12 -3.92 -17.29
CA PRO A 52 -4.76 -4.49 -16.11
C PRO A 52 -4.32 -5.94 -15.88
N GLY A 53 -3.88 -6.26 -14.66
CA GLY A 53 -3.44 -7.61 -14.30
C GLY A 53 -2.04 -8.00 -14.80
N VAL A 54 -1.33 -7.11 -15.51
CA VAL A 54 0.03 -7.36 -15.99
C VAL A 54 1.05 -6.78 -15.03
N ARG A 55 1.88 -7.66 -14.46
CA ARG A 55 3.03 -7.27 -13.65
C ARG A 55 4.00 -6.41 -14.46
N THR A 56 4.24 -5.19 -14.00
CA THR A 56 5.17 -4.25 -14.64
C THR A 56 6.20 -3.79 -13.62
N ARG A 57 7.49 -3.87 -13.98
CA ARG A 57 8.57 -3.37 -13.13
C ARG A 57 8.87 -1.93 -13.53
N LEU A 58 8.55 -0.99 -12.65
CA LEU A 58 8.83 0.43 -12.82
C LEU A 58 10.10 0.82 -12.06
N SER A 59 10.09 0.58 -10.74
CA SER A 59 11.20 0.91 -9.85
C SER A 59 12.52 0.24 -10.22
N GLY A 60 13.58 1.04 -10.28
CA GLY A 60 14.97 0.62 -10.29
C GLY A 60 15.43 -0.02 -8.97
N PRO A 61 16.68 -0.51 -8.90
CA PRO A 61 17.23 -1.16 -7.72
C PRO A 61 17.18 -0.29 -6.44
N GLU A 62 17.52 0.99 -6.55
CA GLU A 62 17.63 1.94 -5.45
C GLU A 62 16.27 2.33 -4.90
N SER A 63 15.31 2.68 -5.77
CA SER A 63 13.94 2.97 -5.36
C SER A 63 13.22 1.73 -4.82
N LYS A 64 13.56 0.53 -5.30
CA LYS A 64 13.10 -0.74 -4.71
C LYS A 64 13.68 -0.97 -3.32
N ALA A 65 14.95 -0.64 -3.08
CA ALA A 65 15.55 -0.68 -1.74
C ALA A 65 14.84 0.32 -0.82
N MET A 66 14.54 1.53 -1.30
CA MET A 66 13.71 2.52 -0.61
C MET A 66 12.34 1.94 -0.24
N THR A 67 11.60 1.31 -1.15
CA THR A 67 10.30 0.67 -0.83
C THR A 67 10.43 -0.33 0.32
N HIS A 68 11.49 -1.16 0.33
CA HIS A 68 11.71 -2.10 1.44
C HIS A 68 12.12 -1.40 2.75
N HIS A 69 12.82 -0.27 2.68
CA HIS A 69 13.09 0.56 3.84
C HIS A 69 11.80 1.18 4.40
N LEU A 70 10.88 1.65 3.55
CA LEU A 70 9.55 2.11 3.97
C LEU A 70 8.79 0.98 4.68
N ARG A 71 8.76 -0.23 4.10
CA ARG A 71 8.11 -1.41 4.70
C ARG A 71 8.60 -1.71 6.12
N ARG A 72 9.90 -1.54 6.38
CA ARG A 72 10.50 -1.74 7.71
C ARG A 72 9.94 -0.80 8.78
N HIS A 73 9.47 0.38 8.38
CA HIS A 73 9.00 1.44 9.28
C HIS A 73 7.48 1.47 9.45
N HIS A 74 6.78 0.46 8.94
CA HIS A 74 5.33 0.36 9.06
C HIS A 74 4.93 -0.95 9.70
N ALA A 75 3.94 -0.90 10.59
CA ALA A 75 3.36 -2.10 11.20
C ALA A 75 2.62 -2.95 10.18
N ALA A 76 2.11 -2.35 9.10
CA ALA A 76 1.35 -3.03 8.06
C ALA A 76 1.69 -2.51 6.64
N ILE A 77 1.48 -3.39 5.66
CA ILE A 77 1.50 -3.06 4.23
C ILE A 77 0.17 -3.47 3.61
N LEU A 78 -0.50 -2.54 2.92
CA LEU A 78 -1.83 -2.77 2.36
C LEU A 78 -1.82 -2.69 0.83
N VAL A 79 -2.46 -3.68 0.22
CA VAL A 79 -2.70 -3.73 -1.23
C VAL A 79 -4.12 -4.18 -1.55
N GLY A 80 -4.63 -3.79 -2.71
CA GLY A 80 -5.85 -4.38 -3.27
C GLY A 80 -5.62 -5.80 -3.78
N VAL A 81 -6.62 -6.66 -3.70
CA VAL A 81 -6.53 -8.06 -4.17
C VAL A 81 -6.14 -8.19 -5.64
N GLY A 82 -6.47 -7.19 -6.49
CA GLY A 82 -6.06 -7.19 -7.90
C GLY A 82 -4.54 -7.24 -8.07
N THR A 83 -3.78 -6.56 -7.20
CA THR A 83 -2.32 -6.59 -7.19
C THR A 83 -1.82 -7.98 -6.76
N VAL A 84 -2.45 -8.57 -5.74
CA VAL A 84 -2.03 -9.89 -5.24
C VAL A 84 -2.24 -10.99 -6.27
N ILE A 85 -3.39 -10.97 -6.96
CA ILE A 85 -3.70 -11.92 -8.04
C ILE A 85 -2.74 -11.76 -9.22
N ALA A 86 -2.38 -10.52 -9.58
CA ALA A 86 -1.50 -10.25 -10.73
C ALA A 86 -0.03 -10.61 -10.45
N ASP A 87 0.46 -10.29 -9.24
CA ASP A 87 1.91 -10.28 -8.97
C ASP A 87 2.40 -11.43 -8.08
N ASP A 88 1.50 -12.14 -7.39
CA ASP A 88 1.80 -13.08 -6.30
C ASP A 88 2.96 -12.57 -5.39
N PRO A 89 2.79 -11.41 -4.75
CA PRO A 89 3.86 -10.77 -4.00
C PRO A 89 4.11 -11.45 -2.65
N GLY A 90 5.34 -11.35 -2.15
CA GLY A 90 5.68 -11.79 -0.79
C GLY A 90 5.29 -10.79 0.30
N LEU A 91 5.09 -9.51 -0.06
CA LEU A 91 4.71 -8.39 0.82
C LEU A 91 5.58 -8.21 2.08
N ASN A 92 6.79 -8.75 2.09
CA ASN A 92 7.71 -8.66 3.21
C ASN A 92 8.76 -7.54 3.05
N CYS A 93 9.41 -7.18 4.16
CA CYS A 93 10.63 -6.41 4.18
C CYS A 93 11.84 -7.32 3.89
N ARG A 94 12.78 -6.83 3.06
CA ARG A 94 14.01 -7.55 2.69
C ARG A 94 15.27 -6.71 2.97
N MET A 95 15.13 -5.72 3.84
CA MET A 95 16.29 -4.93 4.28
C MET A 95 17.25 -5.83 5.05
N ASP A 96 18.54 -5.56 4.92
CA ASP A 96 19.54 -6.25 5.72
C ASP A 96 19.27 -6.07 7.23
N GLY A 97 19.46 -7.15 7.99
CA GLY A 97 19.13 -7.21 9.42
C GLY A 97 17.66 -6.98 9.77
N ALA A 98 16.71 -7.16 8.84
CA ALA A 98 15.29 -7.19 9.17
C ALA A 98 14.91 -8.56 9.76
N ASP A 99 14.66 -8.60 11.07
CA ASP A 99 14.06 -9.74 11.76
C ASP A 99 12.54 -9.77 11.56
N LEU A 100 11.86 -10.72 12.22
CA LEU A 100 10.40 -10.85 12.15
C LEU A 100 9.67 -9.64 12.77
N ASP A 101 10.25 -8.97 13.76
CA ASP A 101 9.65 -7.79 14.41
C ASP A 101 9.69 -6.58 13.48
N ALA A 102 10.64 -6.54 12.54
CA ALA A 102 10.74 -5.55 11.48
C ALA A 102 9.84 -5.83 10.25
N GLN A 103 9.05 -6.92 10.24
CA GLN A 103 8.19 -7.27 9.12
C GLN A 103 6.82 -6.60 9.21
N PRO A 104 6.36 -5.89 8.15
CA PRO A 104 5.00 -5.38 8.12
C PRO A 104 4.01 -6.53 7.98
N ARG A 105 2.88 -6.45 8.68
CA ARG A 105 1.73 -7.34 8.47
C ARG A 105 1.12 -7.07 7.08
N PRO A 106 1.04 -8.06 6.18
CA PRO A 106 0.36 -7.85 4.91
C PRO A 106 -1.16 -7.72 5.12
N ILE A 107 -1.77 -6.74 4.49
CA ILE A 107 -3.21 -6.47 4.50
C ILE A 107 -3.71 -6.52 3.06
N VAL A 108 -4.73 -7.34 2.80
CA VAL A 108 -5.31 -7.49 1.46
C VAL A 108 -6.77 -7.06 1.47
N LEU A 109 -7.11 -6.05 0.66
CA LEU A 109 -8.50 -5.66 0.43
C LEU A 109 -9.14 -6.56 -0.63
N ASP A 110 -10.00 -7.46 -0.19
CA ASP A 110 -10.73 -8.41 -1.04
C ASP A 110 -12.22 -8.49 -0.70
N PRO A 111 -13.00 -7.43 -0.96
CA PRO A 111 -14.40 -7.35 -0.54
C PRO A 111 -15.29 -8.46 -1.09
N ARG A 112 -14.87 -9.14 -2.17
CA ARG A 112 -15.62 -10.22 -2.82
C ARG A 112 -14.99 -11.61 -2.64
N GLY A 113 -13.95 -11.75 -1.83
CA GLY A 113 -13.28 -13.05 -1.61
C GLY A 113 -12.72 -13.68 -2.89
N ARG A 114 -12.21 -12.87 -3.82
CA ARG A 114 -11.71 -13.31 -5.13
C ARG A 114 -10.36 -14.01 -5.07
N TRP A 115 -9.58 -13.82 -4.01
CA TRP A 115 -8.25 -14.38 -3.94
C TRP A 115 -8.30 -15.90 -3.74
N ASP A 116 -7.86 -16.63 -4.75
CA ASP A 116 -7.70 -18.07 -4.72
C ASP A 116 -6.27 -18.46 -4.36
N PHE A 117 -5.86 -18.17 -3.13
CA PHE A 117 -4.54 -18.53 -2.65
C PHE A 117 -4.45 -20.00 -2.26
N THR A 118 -3.21 -20.50 -2.27
CA THR A 118 -2.85 -21.83 -1.78
C THR A 118 -1.65 -21.71 -0.84
N GLU A 119 -1.29 -22.81 -0.20
CA GLU A 119 -0.03 -22.95 0.54
C GLU A 119 1.22 -22.56 -0.27
N ASN A 120 1.14 -22.63 -1.61
CA ASN A 120 2.23 -22.29 -2.51
C ASN A 120 2.26 -20.80 -2.90
N SER A 121 1.26 -19.99 -2.53
CA SER A 121 1.32 -18.55 -2.78
C SER A 121 2.50 -17.92 -2.05
N LYS A 122 3.15 -16.95 -2.68
CA LYS A 122 4.48 -16.45 -2.26
C LYS A 122 4.50 -15.90 -0.84
N VAL A 123 3.43 -15.24 -0.40
CA VAL A 123 3.31 -14.73 0.98
C VAL A 123 3.45 -15.84 2.03
N PHE A 124 2.89 -17.03 1.78
CA PHE A 124 2.99 -18.16 2.71
C PHE A 124 4.35 -18.83 2.64
N GLN A 125 4.97 -18.91 1.45
CA GLN A 125 6.35 -19.38 1.32
C GLN A 125 7.32 -18.52 2.14
N VAL A 126 7.16 -17.19 2.06
CA VAL A 126 7.97 -16.23 2.82
C VAL A 126 7.70 -16.34 4.32
N THR A 127 6.44 -16.53 4.72
CA THR A 127 6.05 -16.72 6.13
C THR A 127 6.68 -17.98 6.72
N ARG A 128 6.57 -19.13 6.04
CA ARG A 128 7.18 -20.41 6.50
C ARG A 128 8.70 -20.35 6.57
N ALA A 129 9.32 -19.54 5.71
CA ALA A 129 10.75 -19.32 5.74
C ALA A 129 11.20 -18.37 6.87
N GLY A 130 10.28 -17.88 7.73
CA GLY A 130 10.59 -16.94 8.81
C GLY A 130 10.98 -15.54 8.31
N ASN A 131 10.62 -15.20 7.07
CA ASN A 131 11.05 -13.95 6.42
C ASN A 131 9.88 -12.97 6.21
N GLY A 132 8.74 -13.20 6.86
CA GLY A 132 7.54 -12.38 6.72
C GLY A 132 6.37 -12.93 7.54
N LEU A 133 5.25 -12.25 7.45
CA LEU A 133 4.03 -12.55 8.20
C LEU A 133 2.89 -12.95 7.25
N ALA A 134 2.00 -13.82 7.70
CA ALA A 134 0.80 -14.15 6.94
C ALA A 134 -0.17 -12.96 6.86
N PRO A 135 -0.97 -12.86 5.78
CA PRO A 135 -1.82 -11.70 5.57
C PRO A 135 -3.03 -11.66 6.51
N PHE A 136 -3.53 -10.46 6.80
CA PHE A 136 -4.92 -10.26 7.17
C PHE A 136 -5.71 -9.88 5.91
N ILE A 137 -6.82 -10.57 5.66
CA ILE A 137 -7.62 -10.38 4.44
C ILE A 137 -8.94 -9.73 4.83
N LEU A 138 -9.16 -8.50 4.37
CA LEU A 138 -10.41 -7.77 4.60
C LEU A 138 -11.42 -8.21 3.55
N VAL A 139 -12.53 -8.78 4.01
CA VAL A 139 -13.59 -9.38 3.19
C VAL A 139 -14.96 -8.82 3.55
N GLY A 140 -15.88 -8.83 2.59
CA GLY A 140 -17.27 -8.50 2.86
C GLY A 140 -17.95 -9.55 3.74
N THR A 141 -19.25 -9.38 3.98
CA THR A 141 -20.07 -10.29 4.80
C THR A 141 -20.35 -11.64 4.15
N ALA A 142 -19.88 -11.87 2.92
CA ALA A 142 -20.00 -13.16 2.25
C ALA A 142 -19.22 -14.25 3.01
N SER A 143 -19.78 -15.47 2.99
CA SER A 143 -19.12 -16.63 3.60
C SER A 143 -17.77 -16.87 2.93
N VAL A 144 -16.75 -17.06 3.76
CA VAL A 144 -15.40 -17.42 3.33
C VAL A 144 -15.25 -18.94 3.39
N ASP A 145 -14.54 -19.52 2.42
CA ASP A 145 -14.21 -20.93 2.38
C ASP A 145 -13.43 -21.37 3.65
N ALA A 146 -13.93 -22.41 4.32
CA ALA A 146 -13.35 -22.92 5.56
C ALA A 146 -11.94 -23.49 5.40
N ALA A 147 -11.62 -24.11 4.24
CA ALA A 147 -10.29 -24.62 3.95
C ALA A 147 -9.30 -23.46 3.75
N LYS A 148 -9.70 -22.39 3.07
CA LYS A 148 -8.87 -21.18 2.94
C LYS A 148 -8.62 -20.49 4.27
N ARG A 149 -9.64 -20.44 5.14
CA ARG A 149 -9.50 -19.94 6.52
C ARG A 149 -8.46 -20.76 7.29
N ALA A 150 -8.52 -22.08 7.22
CA ALA A 150 -7.57 -22.95 7.90
C ALA A 150 -6.12 -22.73 7.43
N ILE A 151 -5.88 -22.59 6.12
CA ILE A 151 -4.55 -22.26 5.57
C ILE A 151 -4.02 -20.95 6.17
N LEU A 152 -4.87 -19.93 6.20
CA LEU A 152 -4.51 -18.60 6.66
C LEU A 152 -4.18 -18.59 8.16
N GLU A 153 -5.05 -19.20 8.98
CA GLU A 153 -4.90 -19.29 10.43
C GLU A 153 -3.69 -20.14 10.83
N ALA A 154 -3.38 -21.21 10.09
CA ALA A 154 -2.19 -22.03 10.32
C ALA A 154 -0.87 -21.25 10.21
N HIS A 155 -0.87 -20.12 9.50
CA HIS A 155 0.29 -19.23 9.35
C HIS A 155 0.18 -17.95 10.20
N GLY A 156 -0.82 -17.85 11.08
CA GLY A 156 -1.06 -16.66 11.91
C GLY A 156 -1.64 -15.47 11.14
N GLY A 157 -2.30 -15.72 10.01
CA GLY A 157 -3.15 -14.77 9.31
C GLY A 157 -4.62 -14.93 9.72
N LYS A 158 -5.49 -14.04 9.24
CA LYS A 158 -6.94 -14.18 9.45
C LYS A 158 -7.77 -13.37 8.46
N TYR A 159 -9.05 -13.70 8.39
CA TYR A 159 -10.04 -12.87 7.73
C TYR A 159 -10.57 -11.81 8.70
N ILE A 160 -10.75 -10.59 8.21
CA ILE A 160 -11.40 -9.48 8.91
C ILE A 160 -12.64 -9.12 8.09
N THR A 161 -13.82 -9.33 8.65
CA THR A 161 -15.08 -9.03 7.96
C THR A 161 -15.46 -7.57 8.18
N LEU A 162 -15.77 -6.87 7.09
CA LEU A 162 -16.26 -5.49 7.10
C LEU A 162 -17.58 -5.39 6.33
N GLU A 163 -18.42 -4.44 6.72
CA GLU A 163 -19.58 -4.05 5.94
C GLU A 163 -19.15 -3.33 4.65
N THR A 164 -19.89 -3.54 3.56
CA THR A 164 -19.66 -2.84 2.29
C THR A 164 -20.72 -1.77 2.07
N ARG A 165 -20.34 -0.58 1.61
CA ARG A 165 -21.27 0.56 1.47
C ARG A 165 -22.41 0.33 0.47
N GLN A 166 -22.24 -0.54 -0.52
CA GLN A 166 -23.23 -0.83 -1.57
C GLN A 166 -23.07 -2.25 -2.12
N GLU A 167 -24.17 -2.99 -2.24
CA GLU A 167 -24.20 -4.37 -2.76
C GLU A 167 -23.61 -4.49 -4.18
N THR A 168 -23.81 -3.47 -5.02
CA THR A 168 -23.41 -3.51 -6.44
C THR A 168 -21.92 -3.27 -6.66
N THR A 169 -21.29 -2.37 -5.89
CA THR A 169 -19.87 -2.03 -6.06
C THR A 169 -18.95 -2.77 -5.08
N SER A 170 -19.50 -3.31 -3.98
CA SER A 170 -18.80 -4.05 -2.92
C SER A 170 -17.49 -3.36 -2.53
N ARG A 171 -17.54 -2.07 -2.18
CA ARG A 171 -16.37 -1.30 -1.72
C ARG A 171 -16.47 -1.06 -0.21
N PHE A 172 -15.35 -1.22 0.48
CA PHE A 172 -15.22 -0.77 1.86
C PHE A 172 -15.07 0.75 1.89
N ASP A 173 -15.53 1.37 2.96
CA ASP A 173 -15.14 2.73 3.28
C ASP A 173 -13.78 2.74 3.99
N TRP A 174 -12.96 3.73 3.67
CA TRP A 174 -11.64 3.88 4.27
C TRP A 174 -11.66 4.04 5.80
N PRO A 175 -12.57 4.83 6.41
CA PRO A 175 -12.68 4.88 7.86
C PRO A 175 -12.84 3.51 8.52
N SER A 176 -13.73 2.65 8.02
CA SER A 176 -13.89 1.28 8.55
C SER A 176 -12.65 0.41 8.34
N VAL A 177 -11.99 0.50 7.18
CA VAL A 177 -10.73 -0.22 6.92
C VAL A 177 -9.66 0.19 7.94
N LEU A 178 -9.45 1.50 8.09
CA LEU A 178 -8.42 2.04 8.97
C LEU A 178 -8.74 1.78 10.45
N TYR A 179 -10.01 1.87 10.84
CA TYR A 179 -10.46 1.51 12.19
C TYR A 179 -10.21 0.02 12.49
N ALA A 180 -10.50 -0.86 11.55
CA ALA A 180 -10.22 -2.29 11.71
C ALA A 180 -8.73 -2.56 11.93
N LEU A 181 -7.84 -1.88 11.18
CA LEU A 181 -6.40 -1.98 11.41
C LEU A 181 -5.99 -1.45 12.79
N HIS A 182 -6.60 -0.35 13.24
CA HIS A 182 -6.35 0.20 14.57
C HIS A 182 -6.73 -0.78 15.68
N VAL A 183 -7.89 -1.44 15.58
CA VAL A 183 -8.35 -2.47 16.53
C VAL A 183 -7.39 -3.67 16.57
N GLU A 184 -6.77 -4.00 15.44
CA GLU A 184 -5.72 -5.02 15.34
C GLU A 184 -4.35 -4.60 15.91
N GLY A 185 -4.25 -3.40 16.50
CA GLY A 185 -2.99 -2.86 17.03
C GLY A 185 -2.00 -2.42 15.95
N LEU A 186 -2.43 -2.36 14.69
CA LEU A 186 -1.60 -1.91 13.57
C LEU A 186 -1.69 -0.40 13.49
N HIS A 187 -0.70 0.30 14.06
CA HIS A 187 -0.74 1.75 14.24
C HIS A 187 -0.06 2.56 13.12
N SER A 188 0.56 1.91 12.15
CA SER A 188 1.04 2.53 10.91
C SER A 188 0.84 1.57 9.73
N VAL A 189 0.42 2.10 8.59
CA VAL A 189 0.18 1.31 7.37
C VAL A 189 0.74 2.01 6.13
N MET A 190 1.52 1.26 5.36
CA MET A 190 2.01 1.64 4.05
C MET A 190 1.05 1.10 2.98
N ILE A 191 0.42 1.96 2.21
CA ILE A 191 -0.54 1.57 1.16
C ILE A 191 0.17 1.65 -0.19
N GLU A 192 0.51 0.49 -0.77
CA GLU A 192 1.34 0.38 -1.98
C GLU A 192 0.53 0.18 -3.28
N GLY A 193 -0.60 -0.53 -3.20
CA GLY A 193 -1.00 -1.37 -4.33
C GLY A 193 -2.46 -1.30 -4.74
N GLY A 194 -2.65 -1.11 -6.04
CA GLY A 194 -3.91 -1.23 -6.77
C GLY A 194 -4.37 0.14 -7.29
N GLY A 195 -4.49 0.30 -8.61
CA GLY A 195 -4.92 1.58 -9.18
C GLY A 195 -6.24 2.09 -8.60
N GLN A 196 -7.19 1.19 -8.31
CA GLN A 196 -8.44 1.59 -7.63
C GLN A 196 -8.21 2.02 -6.17
N VAL A 197 -7.30 1.36 -5.45
CA VAL A 197 -6.95 1.69 -4.06
C VAL A 197 -6.32 3.08 -4.01
N ILE A 198 -5.27 3.31 -4.81
CA ILE A 198 -4.54 4.58 -4.88
C ILE A 198 -5.47 5.72 -5.29
N ASN A 199 -6.20 5.58 -6.40
CA ASN A 199 -7.11 6.63 -6.87
C ASN A 199 -8.24 6.92 -5.87
N SER A 200 -8.69 5.91 -5.11
CA SER A 200 -9.71 6.14 -4.08
C SER A 200 -9.21 6.97 -2.91
N LEU A 201 -7.94 6.82 -2.50
CA LEU A 201 -7.33 7.64 -1.43
C LEU A 201 -7.04 9.06 -1.90
N LEU A 202 -6.76 9.23 -3.19
CA LEU A 202 -6.60 10.55 -3.82
C LEU A 202 -7.94 11.28 -4.06
N HIS A 203 -9.08 10.64 -3.82
CA HIS A 203 -10.38 11.30 -3.90
C HIS A 203 -10.54 12.29 -2.74
N PRO A 204 -11.09 13.51 -2.95
CA PRO A 204 -11.20 14.56 -1.91
C PRO A 204 -11.73 14.08 -0.56
N ASN A 205 -12.75 13.21 -0.57
CA ASN A 205 -13.35 12.66 0.65
C ASN A 205 -12.42 11.77 1.51
N ASN A 206 -11.26 11.36 0.98
CA ASN A 206 -10.34 10.43 1.65
C ASN A 206 -8.93 11.00 1.84
N GLN A 207 -8.60 12.15 1.27
CA GLN A 207 -7.23 12.71 1.32
C GLN A 207 -6.78 13.00 2.75
N GLN A 208 -7.69 13.44 3.61
CA GLN A 208 -7.46 13.67 5.03
C GLN A 208 -7.10 12.40 5.83
N LEU A 209 -7.27 11.22 5.22
CA LEU A 209 -6.89 9.94 5.82
C LEU A 209 -5.45 9.53 5.47
N VAL A 210 -4.75 10.29 4.62
CA VAL A 210 -3.37 10.03 4.20
C VAL A 210 -2.45 11.05 4.87
N ASP A 211 -1.53 10.59 5.71
CA ASP A 211 -0.62 11.46 6.46
C ASP A 211 0.65 11.82 5.67
N ALA A 212 1.08 10.94 4.77
CA ALA A 212 2.19 11.16 3.86
C ALA A 212 1.97 10.47 2.52
N ALA A 213 2.50 11.07 1.46
CA ALA A 213 2.58 10.48 0.13
C ALA A 213 4.04 10.39 -0.33
N ILE A 214 4.43 9.22 -0.84
CA ILE A 214 5.77 8.96 -1.40
C ILE A 214 5.62 8.35 -2.80
N VAL A 215 5.90 9.14 -3.83
CA VAL A 215 5.67 8.76 -5.23
C VAL A 215 7.00 8.59 -5.95
N THR A 216 7.24 7.41 -6.52
CA THR A 216 8.39 7.16 -7.39
C THR A 216 7.98 7.35 -8.85
N VAL A 217 8.77 8.12 -9.61
CA VAL A 217 8.59 8.30 -11.05
C VAL A 217 9.79 7.68 -11.76
N ALA A 218 9.53 6.59 -12.48
CA ALA A 218 10.52 5.91 -13.31
C ALA A 218 10.66 6.63 -14.67
N PRO A 219 11.87 6.71 -15.26
CA PRO A 219 12.15 7.45 -16.49
C PRO A 219 11.72 6.66 -17.75
N THR A 220 10.46 6.20 -17.78
CA THR A 220 9.91 5.38 -18.86
C THR A 220 8.50 5.82 -19.22
N TRP A 221 8.06 5.55 -20.45
CA TRP A 221 6.67 5.67 -20.88
C TRP A 221 6.11 4.28 -21.14
N LEU A 222 4.93 3.97 -20.59
CA LEU A 222 4.29 2.68 -20.83
C LEU A 222 3.29 2.73 -21.98
N GLY A 223 2.77 3.92 -22.30
CA GLY A 223 1.73 4.10 -23.30
C GLY A 223 0.33 3.82 -22.77
N ARG A 224 -0.65 3.92 -23.67
CA ARG A 224 -2.07 3.77 -23.33
C ARG A 224 -2.46 2.30 -23.11
N GLY A 225 -3.48 2.08 -22.30
CA GLY A 225 -4.04 0.74 -22.03
C GLY A 225 -3.64 0.18 -20.67
N GLY A 226 -2.72 0.87 -19.97
CA GLY A 226 -2.30 0.57 -18.61
C GLY A 226 -3.28 0.98 -17.52
N VAL A 227 -2.97 0.60 -16.29
CA VAL A 227 -3.62 1.14 -15.09
C VAL A 227 -2.93 2.45 -14.73
N VAL A 228 -3.67 3.54 -14.61
CA VAL A 228 -3.11 4.88 -14.32
C VAL A 228 -3.48 5.40 -12.94
N VAL A 229 -2.62 6.23 -12.37
CA VAL A 229 -2.95 7.10 -11.24
C VAL A 229 -3.44 8.43 -11.80
N SER A 230 -4.76 8.59 -11.79
CA SER A 230 -5.47 9.77 -12.26
C SER A 230 -6.83 9.77 -11.55
N PRO A 231 -6.96 10.42 -10.38
CA PRO A 231 -8.23 10.50 -9.67
C PRO A 231 -9.29 11.22 -10.53
N ASP A 232 -10.56 10.99 -10.20
CA ASP A 232 -11.68 11.64 -10.88
C ASP A 232 -11.58 13.17 -10.77
N ARG A 233 -12.03 13.86 -11.81
CA ARG A 233 -12.04 15.32 -11.85
C ARG A 233 -12.98 15.88 -10.78
N VAL A 234 -12.51 16.90 -10.07
CA VAL A 234 -13.27 17.61 -9.05
C VAL A 234 -13.67 18.98 -9.59
N HIS A 235 -14.82 19.49 -9.15
CA HIS A 235 -15.33 20.81 -9.51
C HIS A 235 -15.53 21.65 -8.25
N GLY A 236 -15.20 22.95 -8.34
CA GLY A 236 -15.46 23.91 -7.29
C GLY A 236 -16.94 24.27 -7.16
N SER A 237 -17.27 25.12 -6.19
CA SER A 237 -18.64 25.60 -5.98
C SER A 237 -19.20 26.41 -7.16
N ASP A 238 -18.32 26.95 -8.00
CA ASP A 238 -18.62 27.67 -9.24
C ASP A 238 -18.80 26.73 -10.45
N GLY A 239 -18.66 25.42 -10.26
CA GLY A 239 -18.73 24.41 -11.31
C GLY A 239 -17.47 24.30 -12.18
N LEU A 240 -16.40 25.05 -11.90
CA LEU A 240 -15.16 24.99 -12.67
C LEU A 240 -14.27 23.83 -12.18
N PRO A 241 -13.52 23.16 -13.09
CA PRO A 241 -12.59 22.13 -12.69
C PRO A 241 -11.50 22.68 -11.76
N VAL A 242 -11.26 21.98 -10.65
CA VAL A 242 -10.17 22.26 -9.71
C VAL A 242 -9.24 21.04 -9.60
N PRO A 243 -7.99 21.20 -9.16
CA PRO A 243 -7.11 20.07 -8.89
C PRO A 243 -7.77 19.10 -7.91
N ALA A 244 -7.74 17.80 -8.23
CA ALA A 244 -8.37 16.79 -7.38
C ALA A 244 -7.63 16.65 -6.04
N ALA A 245 -6.29 16.70 -6.06
CA ALA A 245 -5.42 16.59 -4.90
C ALA A 245 -4.16 17.46 -5.10
N ARG A 246 -3.57 17.94 -4.01
CA ARG A 246 -2.28 18.65 -4.03
C ARG A 246 -1.40 18.15 -2.88
N LEU A 247 -0.12 17.97 -3.19
CA LEU A 247 0.89 17.73 -2.16
C LEU A 247 1.45 19.07 -1.65
N THR A 248 1.55 19.17 -0.34
CA THR A 248 2.26 20.25 0.37
C THR A 248 3.55 19.70 0.96
N GLY A 249 4.52 20.58 1.25
CA GLY A 249 5.83 20.17 1.76
C GLY A 249 6.61 19.26 0.80
N ALA A 250 6.43 19.45 -0.52
CA ALA A 250 7.03 18.62 -1.55
C ALA A 250 8.57 18.63 -1.47
N ALA A 251 9.16 17.45 -1.29
CA ALA A 251 10.58 17.22 -1.32
C ALA A 251 10.92 16.19 -2.40
N TRP A 252 11.98 16.44 -3.17
CA TRP A 252 12.39 15.59 -4.28
C TRP A 252 13.79 15.02 -4.04
N ARG A 253 13.99 13.77 -4.42
CA ARG A 253 15.31 13.12 -4.42
C ARG A 253 15.42 12.07 -5.51
N GLN A 254 16.59 11.97 -6.09
CA GLN A 254 16.91 10.93 -7.06
C GLN A 254 17.35 9.65 -6.35
N PHE A 255 16.80 8.51 -6.77
CA PHE A 255 17.18 7.16 -6.35
C PHE A 255 17.54 6.34 -7.58
N GLY A 256 18.84 6.23 -7.87
CA GLY A 256 19.29 5.66 -9.15
C GLY A 256 18.84 6.53 -10.32
N GLU A 257 18.09 5.95 -11.26
CA GLU A 257 17.49 6.70 -12.38
C GLU A 257 16.08 7.23 -12.09
N ASP A 258 15.48 6.82 -10.97
CA ASP A 258 14.13 7.24 -10.58
C ASP A 258 14.16 8.54 -9.78
N ILE A 259 13.07 9.31 -9.87
CA ILE A 259 12.85 10.49 -9.03
C ILE A 259 11.74 10.18 -8.02
N VAL A 260 11.99 10.46 -6.75
CA VAL A 260 11.04 10.27 -5.65
C VAL A 260 10.57 11.61 -5.12
N LEU A 261 9.25 11.77 -5.05
CA LEU A 261 8.54 12.87 -4.42
C LEU A 261 7.99 12.41 -3.07
N CYS A 262 8.33 13.13 -1.99
CA CYS A 262 7.67 13.01 -0.69
C CYS A 262 6.85 14.28 -0.40
N GLY A 263 5.72 14.14 0.27
CA GLY A 263 4.90 15.28 0.71
C GLY A 263 3.68 14.82 1.51
N GLN A 264 2.81 15.76 1.85
CA GLN A 264 1.56 15.49 2.56
C GLN A 264 0.39 15.89 1.67
N LEU A 265 -0.71 15.12 1.69
CA LEU A 265 -1.94 15.58 1.06
C LEU A 265 -2.51 16.71 1.92
N GLY A 266 -2.68 17.89 1.34
CA GLY A 266 -3.21 19.07 2.01
C GLY A 266 -4.16 19.85 1.12
N GLU A 267 -4.93 20.73 1.74
CA GLU A 267 -5.73 21.75 1.03
C GLU A 267 -4.83 22.77 0.30
#